data_AF-G7LGM1-F1
#
_entry.id   AF-G7LGM1-F1
#
_cell.length_a   1.000
_cell.length_b   1.000
_cell.length_c   1.000
_cell.angle_alpha   90.00
_cell.angle_beta   90.00
_cell.angle_gamma   90.00
#
_symmetry.space_group_name_H-M   'P 1'
#
loop_
_entity.id
_entity.type
_entity.pdbx_description
1 polymer ?
#
loop_
_entity_poly.entity_id
_entity_poly.type
_entity_poly.pdbx_seq_one_letter_code
_entity_poly.pdbx_strand_id
1 'polypeptide(L)'
;MYHYITSYVCCGVLHCRQEESPLPGWTTQPSVPNCIVSHLTFIQFKGFKGVPDELLFAEYILQKGLVLKTMIIDDISVDLSKKYDILNKLSKVRRDGIFPLIFD
;
A
#
# COMPACT_ATOMS: atom_id res chain seq x y z
N MET A 1 27.44 4.15 10.31
CA MET A 1 27.60 2.91 11.11
C MET A 1 26.51 1.94 10.69
N TYR A 2 26.72 1.13 9.65
CA TYR A 2 26.13 -0.20 9.44
C TYR A 2 26.99 -0.91 8.39
N HIS A 3 28.16 -1.39 8.85
CA HIS A 3 28.92 -2.45 8.23
C HIS A 3 28.47 -3.78 8.87
N TYR A 4 28.66 -4.89 8.15
CA TYR A 4 28.36 -6.29 8.49
C TYR A 4 26.89 -6.69 8.17
N ILE A 5 26.59 -7.65 7.29
CA ILE A 5 27.24 -8.95 7.12
C ILE A 5 27.18 -9.39 5.65
N THR A 6 28.36 -9.52 5.05
CA THR A 6 28.69 -10.44 3.96
C THR A 6 28.55 -11.90 4.40
N SER A 7 27.84 -12.76 3.66
CA SER A 7 28.28 -14.16 3.50
C SER A 7 27.59 -14.87 2.34
N TYR A 8 28.33 -14.91 1.23
CA TYR A 8 28.47 -15.99 0.23
C TYR A 8 27.55 -17.23 0.33
N VAL A 9 26.85 -17.50 -0.77
CA VAL A 9 26.73 -18.87 -1.31
C VAL A 9 27.06 -18.81 -2.79
N CYS A 10 28.32 -19.08 -3.12
CA CYS A 10 28.74 -19.39 -4.48
C CYS A 10 28.79 -20.90 -4.63
N CYS A 11 27.80 -21.49 -5.31
CA CYS A 11 27.94 -22.85 -5.84
C CYS A 11 28.61 -22.74 -7.21
N GLY A 12 29.85 -23.21 -7.31
CA GLY A 12 30.71 -23.01 -8.47
C GLY A 12 30.33 -23.84 -9.70
N VAL A 13 30.54 -23.26 -10.89
CA VAL A 13 31.40 -23.75 -12.00
C VAL A 13 31.03 -23.01 -13.31
N LEU A 14 32.01 -22.26 -13.82
CA LEU A 14 32.22 -21.77 -15.22
C LEU A 14 31.19 -20.79 -15.83
N HIS A 15 31.46 -19.49 -15.74
CA HIS A 15 31.85 -18.58 -16.86
C HIS A 15 31.67 -17.11 -16.41
N CYS A 16 32.75 -16.40 -16.09
CA CYS A 16 32.71 -14.95 -15.89
C CYS A 16 32.64 -14.26 -17.26
N ARG A 17 31.43 -14.00 -17.77
CA ARG A 17 31.24 -12.94 -18.77
C ARG A 17 31.04 -11.63 -18.01
N GLN A 18 31.82 -10.62 -18.35
CA GLN A 18 31.45 -9.24 -18.07
C GLN A 18 30.14 -8.98 -18.81
N GLU A 19 29.04 -8.98 -18.09
CA GLU A 19 27.85 -8.26 -18.51
C GLU A 19 27.81 -7.07 -17.58
N GLU A 20 28.12 -5.89 -18.13
CA GLU A 20 27.79 -4.62 -17.49
C GLU A 20 26.30 -4.69 -17.15
N SER A 21 25.99 -5.05 -15.91
CA SER A 21 24.63 -5.00 -15.42
C SER A 21 24.22 -3.54 -15.57
N PRO A 22 23.22 -3.20 -16.40
CA PRO A 22 22.55 -1.93 -16.20
C PRO A 22 22.06 -2.05 -14.77
N LEU A 23 22.57 -1.19 -13.87
CA LEU A 23 21.85 -0.89 -12.65
C LEU A 23 20.38 -0.79 -13.09
N PRO A 24 19.44 -1.55 -12.51
CA PRO A 24 18.04 -1.40 -12.86
C PRO A 24 17.70 0.03 -12.45
N GLY A 25 17.90 0.95 -13.39
CA GLY A 25 17.59 2.35 -13.26
C GLY A 25 16.15 2.34 -12.83
N TRP A 26 15.89 2.96 -11.67
CA TRP A 26 14.56 3.00 -11.06
C TRP A 26 13.53 3.15 -12.16
N THR A 27 12.96 2.01 -12.55
CA THR A 27 12.02 1.99 -13.65
C THR A 27 10.87 2.79 -13.11
N THR A 28 10.45 3.78 -13.89
CA THR A 28 9.29 4.61 -13.56
C THR A 28 8.19 3.64 -13.17
N GLN A 29 7.87 3.57 -11.88
CA GLN A 29 6.91 2.59 -11.40
C GLN A 29 5.62 2.81 -12.19
N PRO A 30 4.93 1.75 -12.63
CA PRO A 30 3.64 1.92 -13.27
C PRO A 30 2.79 2.83 -12.38
N SER A 31 2.11 3.80 -12.99
CA SER A 31 1.44 4.93 -12.32
C SER A 31 0.45 4.53 -11.21
N VAL A 32 0.07 3.24 -11.17
CA VAL A 32 -0.47 2.51 -10.03
C VAL A 32 -0.02 1.05 -10.11
N PRO A 33 0.37 0.38 -9.00
CA PRO A 33 0.61 -1.06 -9.00
C PRO A 33 -0.61 -1.85 -9.49
N ASN A 34 -0.41 -2.80 -10.41
CA ASN A 34 -1.50 -3.60 -10.98
C ASN A 34 -2.29 -4.36 -9.90
N CYS A 35 -1.62 -4.86 -8.86
CA CYS A 35 -2.27 -5.56 -7.75
C CYS A 35 -3.34 -4.71 -7.05
N ILE A 36 -3.13 -3.39 -6.93
CA ILE A 36 -4.12 -2.48 -6.32
C ILE A 36 -5.34 -2.34 -7.22
N VAL A 37 -5.13 -2.22 -8.52
CA VAL A 37 -6.22 -1.98 -9.48
C VAL A 37 -7.10 -3.21 -9.68
N SER A 38 -6.49 -4.37 -9.93
CA SER A 38 -7.19 -5.55 -10.46
C SER A 38 -7.30 -6.73 -9.50
N HIS A 39 -6.59 -6.72 -8.37
CA HIS A 39 -6.55 -7.87 -7.45
C HIS A 39 -6.91 -7.55 -6.00
N LEU A 40 -6.77 -6.30 -5.57
CA LEU A 40 -7.02 -5.89 -4.20
C LEU A 40 -8.53 -5.85 -3.92
N THR A 41 -9.04 -6.91 -3.31
CA THR A 41 -10.47 -7.06 -2.96
C THR A 41 -10.77 -6.74 -1.49
N PHE A 42 -9.77 -6.80 -0.63
CA PHE A 42 -9.89 -6.58 0.81
C PHE A 42 -8.64 -5.89 1.35
N ILE A 43 -8.81 -4.93 2.24
CA ILE A 43 -7.72 -4.32 3.00
C ILE A 43 -8.18 -3.99 4.42
N GLN A 44 -7.27 -4.13 5.39
CA GLN A 44 -7.49 -3.81 6.79
C GLN A 44 -6.35 -2.93 7.28
N PHE A 45 -6.69 -1.76 7.81
CA PHE A 45 -5.77 -0.87 8.51
C PHE A 45 -5.85 -1.16 10.00
N LYS A 46 -4.75 -1.58 10.60
CA LYS A 46 -4.65 -1.81 12.05
C LYS A 46 -3.90 -0.67 12.71
N GLY A 47 -4.40 -0.19 13.85
CA GLY A 47 -3.79 0.90 14.60
C GLY A 47 -3.84 2.24 13.86
N PHE A 48 -4.94 2.50 13.13
CA PHE A 48 -5.08 3.70 12.31
C PHE A 48 -5.20 4.95 13.17
N LYS A 49 -4.20 5.83 13.09
CA LYS A 49 -4.10 7.06 13.90
C LYS A 49 -4.73 8.26 13.23
N GLY A 50 -5.20 8.15 11.99
CA GLY A 50 -5.83 9.24 11.26
C GLY A 50 -4.86 10.37 10.92
N VAL A 51 -3.56 10.06 10.85
CA VAL A 51 -2.56 11.04 10.39
C VAL A 51 -2.71 11.24 8.88
N PRO A 52 -2.30 12.39 8.33
CA PRO A 52 -2.53 12.74 6.93
C PRO A 52 -2.06 11.66 5.93
N ASP A 53 -0.92 11.04 6.17
CA ASP A 53 -0.35 10.04 5.26
C ASP A 53 -1.19 8.74 5.21
N GLU A 54 -1.69 8.29 6.37
CA GLU A 54 -2.59 7.13 6.45
C GLU A 54 -3.90 7.41 5.72
N LEU A 55 -4.44 8.61 5.88
CA LEU A 55 -5.64 9.04 5.20
C LEU A 55 -5.43 9.09 3.68
N LEU A 56 -4.35 9.72 3.22
CA LEU A 56 -4.00 9.79 1.79
C LEU A 56 -3.86 8.40 1.17
N PHE A 57 -3.27 7.46 1.91
CA PHE A 57 -3.16 6.09 1.43
C PHE A 57 -4.52 5.38 1.36
N ALA A 58 -5.39 5.55 2.37
CA ALA A 58 -6.75 5.02 2.31
C ALA A 58 -7.55 5.61 1.14
N GLU A 59 -7.45 6.92 0.91
CA GLU A 59 -8.06 7.59 -0.25
C GLU A 59 -7.51 7.03 -1.57
N TYR A 60 -6.20 6.84 -1.67
CA TYR A 60 -5.57 6.26 -2.85
C TYR A 60 -6.11 4.86 -3.16
N ILE A 61 -6.22 3.99 -2.15
CA ILE A 61 -6.77 2.64 -2.32
C ILE A 61 -8.24 2.70 -2.75
N LEU A 62 -9.05 3.58 -2.15
CA LEU A 62 -10.45 3.78 -2.56
C LEU A 62 -10.60 4.29 -3.99
N GLN A 63 -9.68 5.15 -4.45
CA GLN A 63 -9.72 5.70 -5.80
C GLN A 63 -9.21 4.73 -6.87
N LYS A 64 -8.22 3.90 -6.53
CA LYS A 64 -7.51 3.05 -7.50
C LYS A 64 -7.97 1.59 -7.49
N GLY A 65 -8.51 1.11 -6.38
CA GLY A 65 -8.97 -0.27 -6.21
C GLY A 65 -10.31 -0.53 -6.89
N LEU A 66 -10.28 -0.83 -8.20
CA LEU A 66 -11.51 -1.07 -8.98
C LEU A 66 -12.27 -2.33 -8.54
N VAL A 67 -11.57 -3.33 -8.01
CA VAL A 67 -12.15 -4.59 -7.51
C VAL A 67 -12.24 -4.66 -5.98
N LEU A 68 -11.93 -3.57 -5.27
CA LEU A 68 -11.96 -3.52 -3.81
C LEU A 68 -13.39 -3.73 -3.33
N LYS A 69 -13.64 -4.71 -2.48
CA LYS A 69 -14.98 -5.02 -1.95
C LYS A 69 -15.19 -4.49 -0.55
N THR A 70 -14.13 -4.51 0.26
CA THR A 70 -14.20 -4.15 1.68
C THR A 70 -12.91 -3.45 2.10
N MET A 71 -13.06 -2.34 2.83
CA MET A 71 -11.96 -1.69 3.55
C MET A 71 -12.34 -1.59 5.02
N ILE A 72 -11.48 -2.12 5.87
CA ILE A 72 -11.63 -2.08 7.32
C ILE A 72 -10.59 -1.15 7.92
N ILE A 73 -11.00 -0.33 8.88
CA ILE A 73 -10.11 0.54 9.65
C ILE A 73 -10.35 0.26 11.13
N ASP A 74 -9.42 -0.47 11.75
CA ASP A 74 -9.45 -0.87 13.15
C ASP A 74 -8.60 0.05 14.01
N ASP A 75 -8.89 0.04 15.32
CA ASP A 75 -8.12 0.72 16.35
C ASP A 75 -7.95 2.22 16.05
N ILE A 76 -9.07 2.86 15.75
CA ILE A 76 -9.18 4.31 15.73
C ILE A 76 -8.99 4.81 17.16
N SER A 77 -7.74 4.98 17.59
CA SER A 77 -7.39 5.61 18.86
C SER A 77 -7.54 7.14 18.80
N VAL A 78 -8.29 7.66 17.81
CA VAL A 78 -8.57 9.08 17.67
C VAL A 78 -9.94 9.42 18.23
N ASP A 79 -10.05 10.67 18.70
CA ASP A 79 -11.26 11.24 19.25
C ASP A 79 -12.47 11.02 18.32
N LEU A 80 -13.67 10.83 18.90
CA LEU A 80 -14.92 10.61 18.16
C LEU A 80 -15.15 11.65 17.04
N SER A 81 -14.78 12.90 17.29
CA SER A 81 -14.86 13.98 16.30
C SER A 81 -13.97 13.70 15.07
N LYS A 82 -12.72 13.27 15.30
CA LYS A 82 -11.80 12.92 14.21
C LYS A 82 -12.25 11.67 13.47
N LYS A 83 -12.82 10.69 14.18
CA LYS A 83 -13.43 9.50 13.55
C LYS A 83 -14.51 9.92 12.55
N TYR A 84 -15.40 10.83 12.96
CA TYR A 84 -16.46 11.36 12.08
C TYR A 84 -15.87 12.12 10.87
N ASP A 85 -14.83 12.93 11.08
CA ASP A 85 -14.18 13.66 9.99
C ASP A 85 -13.53 12.72 8.97
N ILE A 86 -12.82 11.68 9.43
CA ILE A 86 -12.20 10.66 8.58
C ILE A 86 -13.28 9.93 7.77
N LEU A 87 -14.35 9.51 8.44
CA LEU A 87 -15.51 8.88 7.81
C LEU A 87 -16.11 9.75 6.70
N ASN A 88 -16.34 11.02 7.00
CA ASN A 88 -16.93 11.98 6.07
C ASN A 88 -16.00 12.29 4.89
N LYS A 89 -14.68 12.23 5.08
CA LYS A 89 -13.72 12.37 3.99
C LYS A 89 -13.71 11.13 3.10
N LEU A 90 -13.53 9.95 3.68
CA LEU A 90 -13.43 8.70 2.94
C LEU A 90 -14.75 8.34 2.21
N SER A 91 -15.89 8.71 2.77
CA SER A 91 -17.19 8.51 2.11
C SER A 91 -17.35 9.34 0.82
N LYS A 92 -16.76 10.54 0.77
CA LYS A 92 -16.83 11.46 -0.39
C LYS A 92 -15.90 11.07 -1.54
N VAL A 93 -14.87 10.28 -1.27
CA VAL A 93 -13.92 9.80 -2.30
C VAL A 93 -14.58 8.77 -3.22
N ARG A 94 -15.70 8.20 -2.80
CA ARG A 94 -16.40 7.10 -3.44
C ARG A 94 -17.25 7.56 -4.63
N ARG A 95 -16.97 7.05 -5.84
CA ARG A 95 -17.70 7.46 -7.06
C ARG A 95 -18.86 6.58 -7.52
N ASP A 96 -18.86 5.25 -7.36
CA ASP A 96 -19.91 4.46 -8.07
C ASP A 96 -20.17 3.01 -7.60
N GLY A 97 -19.93 2.68 -6.32
CA GLY A 97 -20.23 1.32 -5.84
C GLY A 97 -20.52 1.27 -4.36
N ILE A 98 -21.20 0.24 -3.89
CA ILE A 98 -21.46 -0.02 -2.46
C ILE A 98 -20.34 -0.96 -1.97
N PHE A 99 -19.31 -0.43 -1.32
CA PHE A 99 -18.34 -1.23 -0.54
C PHE A 99 -18.59 -0.89 0.91
N PRO A 100 -18.80 -1.89 1.79
CA PRO A 100 -18.89 -1.65 3.22
C PRO A 100 -17.55 -1.10 3.72
N LEU A 101 -17.57 0.11 4.28
CA LEU A 101 -16.53 0.60 5.18
C LEU A 101 -16.93 0.13 6.57
N ILE A 102 -16.16 -0.80 7.12
CA ILE A 102 -16.42 -1.38 8.45
C ILE A 102 -15.32 -0.88 9.39
N PHE A 103 -15.71 -0.44 10.57
CA PHE A 103 -14.80 -0.06 11.64
C PHE A 103 -15.08 -0.98 12.81
N ASP A 104 -14.08 -1.74 13.24
CA ASP A 104 -14.11 -2.49 14.50
C ASP A 104 -13.50 -1.62 15.62
#